data_AF-A0A4R7ZTU5-F1
#
_entry.id   AF-A0A4R7ZTU5-F1
#
_cell.length_a   1.000
_cell.length_b   1.000
_cell.length_c   1.000
_cell.angle_alpha   90.00
_cell.angle_beta   90.00
_cell.angle_gamma   90.00
#
_symmetry.space_group_name_H-M   'P 1'
#
loop_
_entity.id
_entity.type
_entity.pdbx_description
1 polymer ?
#
loop_
_entity_poly.entity_id
_entity_poly.type
_entity_poly.pdbx_seq_one_letter_code
_entity_poly.pdbx_strand_id
1 'polypeptide(L)'
;MGFEEAVDVLQPLLDAGWFLDEQNLWADADVIFGSLCRACSAMDFEFDPSERRLTLLASEDPDAMVVLLDEPLVIGLGGGDRSVEALAGASGLLDPCQVEPAPECEMRASEFTAVLFVDEVLERAAEYRGTSMREAAEALDQHPEFSGMMRWIMFTGGSRVLPEYVPSAVALAIGGFCWRNNTSVEDEHHRVTDVEMAKTNIAAVRVAQRHVTDDGVDWAGLEDALCAPGRELGDGRRIDLLFGESWVGVADSVRSQVRLWRRFDDDLLGPDATLILLSIAGASGYMRHWWGQGRWPSIVETVTRQLASAGVAPPPPYDELGVERLVRDLSDAPDRVPDEVLGWAIDPPVPLDGPRGLRMTDATSPIIRKFFAATAP
;
A
#
# COMPACT_ATOMS: atom_id res chain seq x y z
N MET A 1 18.85 -23.43 -14.34
CA MET A 1 19.39 -22.06 -14.43
C MET A 1 18.27 -21.03 -14.58
N GLY A 2 17.14 -21.35 -15.24
CA GLY A 2 16.06 -20.37 -15.39
C GLY A 2 15.14 -20.14 -14.17
N PHE A 3 14.95 -21.11 -13.26
CA PHE A 3 14.01 -20.92 -12.14
C PHE A 3 14.45 -19.84 -11.14
N GLU A 4 15.74 -19.76 -10.82
CA GLU A 4 16.30 -18.70 -9.97
C GLU A 4 16.12 -17.32 -10.63
N GLU A 5 16.37 -17.22 -11.94
CA GLU A 5 16.12 -15.99 -12.70
C GLU A 5 14.63 -15.62 -12.73
N ALA A 6 13.73 -16.60 -12.82
CA ALA A 6 12.29 -16.35 -12.76
C ALA A 6 11.89 -15.75 -11.41
N VAL A 7 12.40 -16.29 -10.30
CA VAL A 7 12.16 -15.78 -8.94
C VAL A 7 12.71 -14.35 -8.81
N ASP A 8 13.93 -14.10 -9.27
CA ASP A 8 14.54 -12.76 -9.25
C ASP A 8 13.68 -11.72 -10.00
N VAL A 9 13.12 -12.10 -11.15
CA VAL A 9 12.25 -11.24 -11.96
C VAL A 9 10.91 -11.01 -11.26
N LEU A 10 10.38 -12.00 -10.54
CA LEU A 10 9.13 -11.91 -9.78
C LEU A 10 9.29 -11.22 -8.41
N GLN A 11 10.52 -10.94 -7.97
CA GLN A 11 10.80 -10.39 -6.64
C GLN A 11 9.91 -9.18 -6.25
N PRO A 12 9.61 -8.19 -7.13
CA PRO A 12 8.72 -7.10 -6.75
C PRO A 12 7.30 -7.54 -6.36
N LEU A 13 6.80 -8.64 -6.94
CA LEU A 13 5.52 -9.23 -6.57
C LEU A 13 5.66 -9.98 -5.24
N LEU A 14 6.73 -10.75 -5.06
CA LEU A 14 7.00 -11.46 -3.80
C LEU A 14 7.13 -10.48 -2.62
N ASP A 15 7.86 -9.38 -2.81
CA ASP A 15 7.98 -8.28 -1.84
C ASP A 15 6.64 -7.58 -1.56
N ALA A 16 5.66 -7.70 -2.46
CA ALA A 16 4.30 -7.21 -2.28
C ALA A 16 3.34 -8.26 -1.68
N GLY A 17 3.88 -9.36 -1.12
CA GLY A 17 3.13 -10.40 -0.42
C GLY A 17 2.53 -11.47 -1.33
N TRP A 18 2.93 -11.55 -2.61
CA TRP A 18 2.58 -12.69 -3.45
C TRP A 18 3.37 -13.93 -3.04
N PHE A 19 2.70 -15.06 -2.92
CA PHE A 19 3.33 -16.36 -2.66
C PHE A 19 3.50 -17.13 -3.97
N LEU A 20 4.71 -17.60 -4.24
CA LEU A 20 4.99 -18.51 -5.35
C LEU A 20 4.70 -19.95 -4.91
N ASP A 21 3.73 -20.59 -5.56
CA ASP A 21 3.50 -22.02 -5.33
C ASP A 21 4.53 -22.85 -6.09
N GLU A 22 5.60 -23.24 -5.38
CA GLU A 22 6.66 -24.08 -5.92
C GLU A 22 6.17 -25.43 -6.45
N GLN A 23 5.01 -25.92 -6.01
CA GLN A 23 4.44 -27.19 -6.51
C GLN A 23 3.87 -27.04 -7.92
N ASN A 24 3.47 -25.83 -8.29
CA ASN A 24 2.96 -25.47 -9.61
C ASN A 24 4.03 -24.87 -10.52
N LEU A 25 5.29 -24.89 -10.12
CA LEU A 25 6.41 -24.41 -10.91
C LEU A 25 6.93 -25.51 -11.85
N TRP A 26 6.90 -25.26 -13.16
CA TRP A 26 7.37 -26.21 -14.17
C TRP A 26 7.96 -25.50 -15.39
N ALA A 27 8.55 -26.27 -16.31
CA ALA A 27 9.14 -25.74 -17.54
C ALA A 27 8.70 -26.56 -18.76
N ASP A 28 8.39 -25.87 -19.85
CA ASP A 28 8.25 -26.45 -21.19
C ASP A 28 9.27 -25.81 -22.12
N ALA A 29 10.10 -26.64 -22.76
CA ALA A 29 11.27 -26.17 -23.50
C ALA A 29 12.13 -25.20 -22.68
N ASP A 30 12.23 -23.93 -23.12
CA ASP A 30 13.00 -22.87 -22.46
C ASP A 30 12.10 -21.88 -21.68
N VAL A 31 10.79 -22.12 -21.60
CA VAL A 31 9.83 -21.25 -20.91
C VAL A 31 9.46 -21.85 -19.55
N ILE A 32 9.39 -21.00 -18.53
CA ILE A 32 9.05 -21.35 -17.16
C ILE A 32 7.63 -20.88 -16.87
N PHE A 33 6.85 -21.74 -16.22
CA PHE A 33 5.46 -21.51 -15.88
C PHE A 33 5.26 -21.70 -14.38
N GLY A 34 4.35 -20.93 -13.80
CA GLY A 34 3.91 -21.13 -12.43
C GLY A 34 2.75 -20.23 -12.05
N SER A 35 2.37 -20.27 -10.78
CA SER A 35 1.26 -19.48 -10.24
C SER A 35 1.69 -18.70 -9.00
N LEU A 36 1.17 -17.49 -8.88
CA LEU A 36 1.32 -16.62 -7.72
C LEU A 36 -0.04 -16.46 -7.05
N CYS A 37 -0.07 -16.64 -5.73
CA CYS A 37 -1.29 -16.58 -4.93
C CYS A 37 -1.17 -15.50 -3.84
N ARG A 38 -2.29 -14.85 -3.51
CA ARG A 38 -2.40 -13.93 -2.37
C ARG A 38 -3.84 -13.92 -1.87
N ALA A 39 -4.07 -14.40 -0.65
CA ALA A 39 -5.40 -14.71 -0.12
C ALA A 39 -6.23 -15.55 -1.12
N CYS A 40 -7.44 -15.09 -1.48
CA CYS A 40 -8.34 -15.76 -2.44
C CYS A 40 -8.09 -15.41 -3.93
N SER A 41 -6.95 -14.78 -4.23
CA SER A 41 -6.58 -14.33 -5.57
C SER A 41 -5.38 -15.14 -6.10
N ALA A 42 -5.40 -15.48 -7.38
CA ALA A 42 -4.29 -16.14 -8.06
C ALA A 42 -4.06 -15.56 -9.46
N MET A 43 -2.81 -15.60 -9.92
CA MET A 43 -2.44 -15.32 -11.31
C MET A 43 -1.35 -16.28 -11.77
N ASP A 44 -1.36 -16.62 -13.05
CA ASP A 44 -0.34 -17.47 -13.65
C ASP A 44 0.74 -16.59 -14.29
N PHE A 45 1.94 -17.14 -14.48
CA PHE A 45 3.01 -16.46 -15.19
C PHE A 45 3.72 -17.38 -16.18
N GLU A 46 4.24 -16.76 -17.23
CA GLU A 46 5.15 -17.35 -18.20
C GLU A 46 6.42 -16.51 -18.24
N PHE A 47 7.58 -17.12 -18.02
CA PHE A 47 8.87 -16.47 -18.12
C PHE A 47 9.72 -17.13 -19.20
N ASP A 48 10.06 -16.36 -20.24
CA ASP A 48 10.99 -16.73 -21.29
C ASP A 48 12.34 -16.02 -21.08
N PRO A 49 13.37 -16.74 -20.58
CA PRO A 49 14.70 -16.15 -20.36
C PRO A 49 15.38 -15.75 -21.67
N SER A 50 15.09 -16.45 -22.77
CA SER A 50 15.73 -16.21 -24.06
C SER A 50 15.24 -14.91 -24.71
N GLU A 51 13.94 -14.63 -24.57
CA GLU A 51 13.31 -13.40 -25.01
C GLU A 51 13.38 -12.29 -23.96
N ARG A 52 13.85 -12.61 -22.74
CA ARG A 52 13.81 -11.71 -21.59
C ARG A 52 12.41 -11.16 -21.38
N ARG A 53 11.41 -12.03 -21.33
CA ARG A 53 9.99 -11.66 -21.29
C ARG A 53 9.28 -12.37 -20.15
N LEU A 54 8.54 -11.61 -19.34
CA LEU A 54 7.59 -12.12 -18.35
C LEU A 54 6.17 -11.78 -18.82
N THR A 55 5.28 -12.76 -18.83
CA THR A 55 3.85 -12.56 -19.06
C THR A 55 3.09 -12.95 -17.79
N LEU A 56 2.25 -12.06 -17.26
CA LEU A 56 1.30 -12.40 -16.21
C LEU A 56 -0.08 -12.61 -16.83
N LEU A 57 -0.77 -13.66 -16.40
CA LEU A 57 -2.01 -14.16 -16.95
C LEU A 57 -3.07 -14.24 -15.86
N ALA A 58 -4.34 -14.13 -16.24
CA ALA A 58 -5.43 -14.53 -15.35
C ALA A 58 -5.26 -16.02 -15.00
N SER A 59 -5.44 -16.38 -13.73
CA SER A 59 -5.27 -17.77 -13.31
C SER A 59 -6.38 -18.67 -13.89
N GLU A 60 -6.00 -19.88 -14.27
CA GLU A 60 -6.95 -20.95 -14.60
C GLU A 60 -7.46 -21.70 -13.36
N ASP A 61 -7.01 -21.33 -12.15
CA ASP A 61 -7.44 -21.95 -10.90
C ASP A 61 -8.96 -21.75 -10.69
N PRO A 62 -9.76 -22.84 -10.67
CA PRO A 62 -11.20 -22.75 -10.46
C PRO A 62 -11.59 -22.25 -9.06
N ASP A 63 -10.68 -22.29 -8.09
CA ASP A 63 -10.91 -21.83 -6.72
C ASP A 63 -10.58 -20.34 -6.55
N ALA A 64 -9.95 -19.68 -7.54
CA ALA A 64 -9.70 -18.25 -7.51
C ALA A 64 -11.02 -17.46 -7.60
N MET A 65 -11.31 -16.67 -6.58
CA MET A 65 -12.59 -15.96 -6.47
C MET A 65 -12.59 -14.59 -7.17
N VAL A 66 -11.41 -14.08 -7.51
CA VAL A 66 -11.19 -12.73 -8.02
C VAL A 66 -10.35 -12.77 -9.28
N VAL A 67 -10.83 -12.09 -10.33
CA VAL A 67 -10.08 -11.93 -11.59
C VAL A 67 -9.18 -10.70 -11.47
N LEU A 68 -7.87 -10.94 -11.46
CA LEU A 68 -6.86 -9.90 -11.30
C LEU A 68 -6.52 -9.18 -12.62
N LEU A 69 -6.60 -9.89 -13.74
CA LEU A 69 -6.19 -9.41 -15.06
C LEU A 69 -7.29 -9.71 -16.08
N ASP A 70 -7.77 -8.68 -16.78
CA ASP A 70 -8.70 -8.85 -17.91
C ASP A 70 -7.95 -9.27 -19.19
N GLU A 71 -6.68 -8.87 -19.31
CA GLU A 71 -5.79 -9.16 -20.43
C GLU A 71 -4.39 -9.53 -19.91
N PRO A 72 -3.62 -10.35 -20.63
CA PRO A 72 -2.24 -10.64 -20.29
C PRO A 72 -1.38 -9.38 -20.11
N LEU A 73 -0.62 -9.30 -19.02
CA LEU A 73 0.38 -8.25 -18.80
C LEU A 73 1.74 -8.74 -19.30
N VAL A 74 2.17 -8.26 -20.47
CA VAL A 74 3.47 -8.61 -21.07
C VAL A 74 4.53 -7.59 -20.67
N ILE A 75 5.62 -8.07 -20.09
CA ILE A 75 6.72 -7.28 -19.53
C ILE A 75 8.02 -7.65 -20.22
N GLY A 76 8.60 -6.71 -20.98
CA GLY A 76 9.94 -6.84 -21.53
C GLY A 76 11.00 -6.51 -20.47
N LEU A 77 12.02 -7.35 -20.35
CA LEU A 77 13.12 -7.20 -19.37
C LEU A 77 14.41 -6.70 -20.04
N GLY A 78 14.34 -6.27 -21.30
CA GLY A 78 15.44 -5.65 -22.05
C GLY A 78 15.56 -4.16 -21.75
N GLY A 79 16.79 -3.67 -21.57
CA GLY A 79 17.10 -2.30 -21.14
C GLY A 79 16.45 -1.22 -22.01
N GLY A 80 15.32 -0.70 -21.54
CA GLY A 80 14.50 0.30 -22.22
C GLY A 80 13.02 0.26 -21.80
N ASP A 81 12.51 -0.90 -21.37
CA ASP A 81 11.13 -1.08 -20.92
C ASP A 81 10.92 -0.75 -19.44
N ARG A 82 9.65 -0.51 -19.06
CA ARG A 82 9.23 -0.34 -17.65
C ARG A 82 9.56 -1.61 -16.87
N SER A 83 10.12 -1.46 -15.67
CA SER A 83 10.44 -2.59 -14.78
C SER A 83 9.17 -3.39 -14.42
N VAL A 84 9.35 -4.64 -13.98
CA VAL A 84 8.26 -5.47 -13.44
C VAL A 84 7.49 -4.70 -12.36
N GLU A 85 8.21 -4.07 -11.44
CA GLU A 85 7.63 -3.21 -10.40
C GLU A 85 6.75 -2.09 -10.98
N ALA A 86 7.22 -1.38 -12.01
CA ALA A 86 6.46 -0.28 -12.60
C ALA A 86 5.16 -0.75 -13.29
N LEU A 87 5.20 -1.89 -14.00
CA LEU A 87 4.02 -2.44 -14.69
C LEU A 87 3.05 -3.14 -13.74
N ALA A 88 3.56 -3.93 -12.80
CA ALA A 88 2.76 -4.55 -11.75
C ALA A 88 2.12 -3.50 -10.85
N GLY A 89 2.89 -2.46 -10.49
CA GLY A 89 2.43 -1.28 -9.77
C GLY A 89 1.32 -0.59 -10.54
N ALA A 90 1.53 -0.19 -11.80
CA ALA A 90 0.48 0.43 -12.61
C ALA A 90 -0.80 -0.42 -12.75
N SER A 91 -0.67 -1.75 -12.68
CA SER A 91 -1.78 -2.71 -12.71
C SER A 91 -2.38 -2.98 -11.32
N GLY A 92 -1.88 -2.36 -10.26
CA GLY A 92 -2.38 -2.50 -8.89
C GLY A 92 -2.06 -3.84 -8.23
N LEU A 93 -1.15 -4.63 -8.80
CA LEU A 93 -0.75 -5.93 -8.23
C LEU A 93 0.15 -5.77 -7.00
N LEU A 94 0.75 -4.58 -6.80
CA LEU A 94 1.61 -4.26 -5.66
C LEU A 94 0.86 -3.63 -4.48
N ASP A 95 -0.45 -3.46 -4.58
CA ASP A 95 -1.32 -2.93 -3.54
C ASP A 95 -2.36 -3.99 -3.13
N PRO A 96 -2.98 -3.88 -1.94
CA PRO A 96 -4.11 -4.73 -1.58
C PRO A 96 -5.25 -4.62 -2.60
N CYS A 97 -5.79 -5.75 -3.01
CA CYS A 97 -6.83 -5.80 -4.03
C CYS A 97 -8.12 -5.13 -3.52
N GLN A 98 -8.70 -4.24 -4.34
CA GLN A 98 -10.06 -3.74 -4.12
C GLN A 98 -11.04 -4.41 -5.05
N VAL A 99 -12.24 -4.73 -4.55
CA VAL A 99 -13.20 -5.56 -5.26
C VAL A 99 -14.60 -4.97 -5.38
N GLU A 100 -15.27 -5.35 -6.45
CA GLU A 100 -16.70 -5.15 -6.70
C GLU A 100 -17.34 -6.43 -7.25
N PRO A 101 -18.65 -6.64 -7.04
CA PRO A 101 -19.31 -7.82 -7.58
C PRO A 101 -19.31 -7.77 -9.11
N ALA A 102 -19.06 -8.92 -9.75
CA ALA A 102 -19.40 -9.09 -11.15
C ALA A 102 -20.93 -8.87 -11.36
N PRO A 103 -21.38 -8.47 -12.57
CA PRO A 103 -22.79 -8.18 -12.84
C PRO A 103 -23.78 -9.28 -12.44
N GLU A 104 -23.33 -10.53 -12.48
CA GLU A 104 -24.06 -11.75 -12.14
C GLU A 104 -23.99 -12.13 -10.65
N CYS A 105 -23.12 -11.49 -9.86
CA CYS A 105 -22.96 -11.79 -8.45
C CYS A 105 -24.01 -11.08 -7.60
N GLU A 106 -24.79 -11.83 -6.83
CA GLU A 106 -25.82 -11.28 -5.93
C GLU A 106 -25.25 -10.73 -4.61
N MET A 107 -24.02 -11.12 -4.25
CA MET A 107 -23.36 -10.73 -3.00
C MET A 107 -22.78 -9.32 -3.13
N ARG A 108 -22.93 -8.48 -2.10
CA ARG A 108 -22.28 -7.16 -2.07
C ARG A 108 -20.81 -7.32 -1.73
N ALA A 109 -19.95 -6.43 -2.25
CA ALA A 109 -18.52 -6.41 -1.92
C ALA A 109 -18.25 -6.38 -0.41
N SER A 110 -19.06 -5.63 0.36
CA SER A 110 -18.93 -5.57 1.83
C SER A 110 -19.33 -6.86 2.55
N GLU A 111 -20.19 -7.68 1.95
CA GLU A 111 -20.53 -9.00 2.49
C GLU A 111 -19.43 -10.00 2.17
N PHE A 112 -18.91 -9.97 0.94
CA PHE A 112 -17.80 -10.81 0.51
C PHE A 112 -16.53 -10.58 1.34
N THR A 113 -16.08 -9.33 1.47
CA THR A 113 -14.90 -8.99 2.28
C THR A 113 -15.10 -9.27 3.76
N ALA A 114 -16.33 -9.18 4.28
CA ALA A 114 -16.64 -9.52 5.66
C ALA A 114 -16.53 -11.03 5.93
N VAL A 115 -16.91 -11.89 4.97
CA VAL A 115 -16.70 -13.35 5.08
C VAL A 115 -15.20 -13.65 5.12
N LEU A 116 -14.44 -13.13 4.15
CA LEU A 116 -13.00 -13.33 4.10
C LEU A 116 -12.28 -12.76 5.33
N PHE A 117 -12.79 -11.70 5.94
CA PHE A 117 -12.23 -11.19 7.18
C PHE A 117 -12.37 -12.17 8.35
N VAL A 118 -13.48 -12.90 8.43
CA VAL A 118 -13.65 -13.95 9.44
C VAL A 118 -12.56 -15.01 9.25
N ASP A 119 -12.37 -15.47 8.02
CA ASP A 119 -11.44 -16.54 7.70
C ASP A 119 -9.98 -16.06 7.83
N GLU A 120 -9.64 -14.87 7.34
CA GLU A 120 -8.25 -14.44 7.27
C GLU A 120 -7.77 -13.68 8.53
N VAL A 121 -8.65 -12.97 9.24
CA VAL A 121 -8.24 -12.16 10.41
C VAL A 121 -8.69 -12.79 11.72
N LEU A 122 -9.95 -13.20 11.83
CA LEU A 122 -10.45 -13.74 13.09
C LEU A 122 -9.93 -15.15 13.37
N GLU A 123 -9.75 -15.99 12.36
CA GLU A 123 -9.13 -17.31 12.53
C GLU A 123 -7.71 -17.18 13.06
N ARG A 124 -6.86 -16.39 12.39
CA ARG A 124 -5.47 -16.14 12.84
C ARG A 124 -5.39 -15.55 14.24
N ALA A 125 -6.27 -14.61 14.58
CA ALA A 125 -6.34 -14.06 15.92
C ALA A 125 -6.79 -15.09 16.97
N ALA A 126 -7.72 -15.98 16.61
CA ALA A 126 -8.17 -17.05 17.48
C ALA A 126 -7.06 -18.09 17.71
N GLU A 127 -6.34 -18.48 16.65
CA GLU A 127 -5.19 -19.39 16.69
C GLU A 127 -4.08 -18.83 17.58
N TYR A 128 -3.66 -17.58 17.35
CA TYR A 128 -2.64 -16.92 18.16
C TYR A 128 -3.00 -16.90 19.65
N ARG A 129 -4.27 -16.61 19.98
CA ARG A 129 -4.75 -16.55 21.37
C ARG A 129 -5.09 -17.91 21.98
N GLY A 130 -5.08 -18.98 21.19
CA GLY A 130 -5.56 -20.30 21.63
C GLY A 130 -7.03 -20.29 22.07
N THR A 131 -7.87 -19.49 21.40
CA THR A 131 -9.31 -19.34 21.67
C THR A 131 -10.15 -19.76 20.48
N SER A 132 -11.48 -19.82 20.63
CA SER A 132 -12.36 -19.98 19.47
C SER A 132 -12.52 -18.66 18.69
N MET A 133 -12.81 -18.75 17.39
CA MET A 133 -13.13 -17.56 16.56
C MET A 133 -14.23 -16.68 17.17
N ARG A 134 -15.23 -17.30 17.81
CA ARG A 134 -16.30 -16.55 18.49
C ARG A 134 -15.77 -15.74 19.68
N GLU A 135 -14.90 -16.34 20.50
CA GLU A 135 -14.29 -15.64 21.64
C GLU A 135 -13.34 -14.53 21.18
N ALA A 136 -12.59 -14.74 20.08
CA ALA A 136 -11.78 -13.70 19.46
C ALA A 136 -12.65 -12.54 18.95
N ALA A 137 -13.71 -12.83 18.19
CA ALA A 137 -14.65 -11.83 17.70
C ALA A 137 -15.32 -11.03 18.83
N GLU A 138 -15.79 -11.72 19.88
CA GLU A 138 -16.38 -11.09 21.07
C GLU A 138 -15.36 -10.18 21.78
N ALA A 139 -14.09 -10.61 21.89
CA ALA A 139 -13.04 -9.79 22.51
C ALA A 139 -12.74 -8.53 21.70
N LEU A 140 -12.65 -8.62 20.36
CA LEU A 140 -12.40 -7.46 19.49
C LEU A 140 -13.57 -6.47 19.49
N ASP A 141 -14.82 -6.95 19.44
CA ASP A 141 -16.01 -6.08 19.45
C ASP A 141 -16.22 -5.40 20.81
N GLN A 142 -15.85 -6.05 21.91
CA GLN A 142 -16.00 -5.49 23.26
C GLN A 142 -14.80 -4.63 23.70
N HIS A 143 -13.68 -4.66 22.99
CA HIS A 143 -12.50 -3.90 23.39
C HIS A 143 -12.74 -2.38 23.23
N PRO A 144 -12.60 -1.58 24.31
CA PRO A 144 -13.06 -0.19 24.33
C PRO A 144 -12.26 0.73 23.40
N GLU A 145 -10.96 0.47 23.21
CA GLU A 145 -10.10 1.28 22.36
C GLU A 145 -10.01 0.76 20.91
N PHE A 146 -10.36 -0.51 20.67
CA PHE A 146 -10.14 -1.17 19.37
C PHE A 146 -11.40 -1.28 18.54
N SER A 147 -12.55 -1.58 19.16
CA SER A 147 -13.82 -1.84 18.45
C SER A 147 -14.23 -0.71 17.49
N GLY A 148 -14.05 0.55 17.89
CA GLY A 148 -14.33 1.70 17.02
C GLY A 148 -13.39 1.78 15.81
N MET A 149 -12.10 1.51 16.03
CA MET A 149 -11.07 1.49 14.99
C MET A 149 -11.32 0.35 14.00
N MET A 150 -11.55 -0.86 14.50
CA MET A 150 -11.91 -2.04 13.70
C MET A 150 -13.16 -1.76 12.85
N ARG A 151 -14.22 -1.18 13.43
CA ARG A 151 -15.42 -0.84 12.66
C ARG A 151 -15.15 0.18 11.56
N TRP A 152 -14.28 1.15 11.81
CA TRP A 152 -13.86 2.09 10.77
C TRP A 152 -13.09 1.37 9.66
N ILE A 153 -12.08 0.57 10.01
CA ILE A 153 -11.25 -0.17 9.03
C ILE A 153 -12.14 -1.09 8.19
N MET A 154 -13.01 -1.88 8.82
CA MET A 154 -13.80 -2.89 8.13
C MET A 154 -15.01 -2.34 7.36
N PHE A 155 -15.79 -1.46 7.97
CA PHE A 155 -17.09 -1.09 7.39
C PHE A 155 -17.07 0.25 6.65
N THR A 156 -16.08 1.11 6.93
CA THR A 156 -16.02 2.45 6.34
C THR A 156 -14.86 2.59 5.36
N GLY A 157 -13.63 2.35 5.81
CA GLY A 157 -12.43 2.56 5.02
C GLY A 157 -12.09 1.41 4.06
N GLY A 158 -12.30 0.16 4.49
CA GLY A 158 -11.80 -1.05 3.85
C GLY A 158 -12.87 -2.06 3.42
N SER A 159 -14.15 -1.67 3.37
CA SER A 159 -15.27 -2.58 3.05
C SER A 159 -15.23 -3.20 1.64
N ARG A 160 -14.29 -2.76 0.81
CA ARG A 160 -14.03 -3.31 -0.53
C ARG A 160 -12.62 -3.83 -0.69
N VAL A 161 -11.81 -3.87 0.36
CA VAL A 161 -10.42 -4.31 0.31
C VAL A 161 -10.37 -5.77 0.74
N LEU A 162 -9.67 -6.61 -0.02
CA LEU A 162 -9.43 -8.00 0.38
C LEU A 162 -8.51 -8.04 1.61
N PRO A 163 -8.73 -8.98 2.55
CA PRO A 163 -7.86 -9.16 3.71
C PRO A 163 -6.55 -9.86 3.31
N GLU A 164 -5.69 -9.12 2.62
CA GLU A 164 -4.38 -9.55 2.13
C GLU A 164 -3.25 -8.84 2.90
N TYR A 165 -2.16 -9.56 3.22
CA TYR A 165 -0.94 -8.91 3.70
C TYR A 165 -0.17 -8.28 2.54
N VAL A 166 0.03 -6.96 2.58
CA VAL A 166 0.91 -6.22 1.67
C VAL A 166 1.80 -5.28 2.49
N PRO A 167 3.13 -5.50 2.55
CA PRO A 167 4.01 -4.78 3.47
C PRO A 167 3.97 -3.24 3.30
N SER A 168 3.89 -2.76 2.06
CA SER A 168 3.81 -1.33 1.75
C SER A 168 2.55 -0.68 2.30
N ALA A 169 1.41 -1.39 2.24
CA ALA A 169 0.14 -0.94 2.80
C ALA A 169 0.15 -0.95 4.34
N VAL A 170 0.82 -1.93 4.96
CA VAL A 170 1.04 -1.92 6.42
C VAL A 170 1.83 -0.68 6.84
N ALA A 171 2.92 -0.37 6.14
CA ALA A 171 3.73 0.81 6.44
C ALA A 171 2.94 2.13 6.25
N LEU A 172 2.09 2.21 5.22
CA LEU A 172 1.15 3.31 5.02
C LEU A 172 0.19 3.47 6.20
N ALA A 173 -0.42 2.37 6.64
CA ALA A 173 -1.33 2.39 7.78
C ALA A 173 -0.63 2.83 9.07
N ILE A 174 0.60 2.38 9.32
CA ILE A 174 1.40 2.83 10.46
C ILE A 174 1.68 4.35 10.36
N GLY A 175 2.08 4.86 9.19
CA GLY A 175 2.23 6.31 8.98
C GLY A 175 0.91 7.06 9.19
N GLY A 176 -0.21 6.44 8.83
CA GLY A 176 -1.54 6.94 9.06
C GLY A 176 -1.95 7.00 10.53
N PHE A 177 -1.93 5.88 11.23
CA PHE A 177 -2.51 5.72 12.57
C PHE A 177 -1.54 5.98 13.71
N CYS A 178 -0.25 5.69 13.52
CA CYS A 178 0.76 5.91 14.55
C CYS A 178 1.38 7.31 14.47
N TRP A 179 1.46 7.89 13.28
CA TRP A 179 2.07 9.21 13.09
C TRP A 179 1.05 10.34 12.93
N ARG A 180 0.02 10.21 12.08
CA ARG A 180 -0.87 11.34 11.76
C ARG A 180 -2.17 11.34 12.56
N ASN A 181 -3.02 10.35 12.34
CA ASN A 181 -4.38 10.28 12.85
C ASN A 181 -4.40 10.09 14.37
N ASN A 182 -5.28 10.83 15.06
CA ASN A 182 -5.43 10.78 16.53
C ASN A 182 -4.12 11.01 17.29
N THR A 183 -3.21 11.78 16.69
CA THR A 183 -1.99 12.28 17.34
C THR A 183 -2.01 13.81 17.31
N SER A 184 -1.11 14.41 18.09
CA SER A 184 -0.92 15.85 18.04
C SER A 184 -0.29 16.33 16.71
N VAL A 185 0.20 15.45 15.83
CA VAL A 185 0.70 15.88 14.50
C VAL A 185 -0.41 16.57 13.69
N GLU A 186 -1.63 16.02 13.71
CA GLU A 186 -2.77 16.62 12.99
C GLU A 186 -3.23 17.93 13.66
N ASP A 187 -3.18 18.02 15.00
CA ASP A 187 -3.48 19.25 15.72
C ASP A 187 -2.49 20.38 15.37
N GLU A 188 -1.25 20.01 15.06
CA GLU A 188 -0.16 20.91 14.69
C GLU A 188 -0.16 21.28 13.19
N HIS A 189 -1.11 20.80 12.39
CA HIS A 189 -1.22 21.10 10.96
C HIS A 189 -1.42 22.59 10.65
N HIS A 190 -1.78 23.41 11.65
CA HIS A 190 -1.86 24.86 11.50
C HIS A 190 -0.49 25.57 11.59
N ARG A 191 0.56 24.87 12.00
CA ARG A 191 1.93 25.41 12.17
C ARG A 191 2.88 25.03 11.05
N VAL A 192 2.55 24.01 10.27
CA VAL A 192 3.32 23.53 9.13
C VAL A 192 2.52 23.69 7.85
N THR A 193 3.21 23.88 6.73
CA THR A 193 2.56 23.88 5.42
C THR A 193 2.08 22.47 5.03
N ASP A 194 1.09 22.36 4.14
CA ASP A 194 0.65 21.07 3.59
C ASP A 194 1.82 20.26 3.00
N VAL A 195 2.80 20.96 2.40
CA VAL A 195 4.00 20.36 1.82
C VAL A 195 4.91 19.78 2.91
N GLU A 196 5.16 20.52 3.98
CA GLU A 196 5.93 20.03 5.13
C GLU A 196 5.21 18.86 5.81
N MET A 197 3.88 18.92 5.93
CA MET A 197 3.10 17.80 6.43
C MET A 197 3.21 16.57 5.52
N ALA A 198 3.13 16.74 4.20
CA ALA A 198 3.34 15.65 3.24
C ALA A 198 4.74 15.02 3.40
N LYS A 199 5.79 15.83 3.53
CA LYS A 199 7.16 15.36 3.74
C LYS A 199 7.34 14.61 5.05
N THR A 200 6.76 15.10 6.15
CA THR A 200 6.85 14.40 7.44
C THR A 200 6.10 13.08 7.43
N ASN A 201 4.97 12.98 6.72
CA ASN A 201 4.25 11.72 6.50
C ASN A 201 5.08 10.74 5.65
N ILE A 202 5.67 11.19 4.53
CA ILE A 202 6.58 10.37 3.71
C ILE A 202 7.71 9.82 4.58
N ALA A 203 8.34 10.69 5.38
CA ALA A 203 9.41 10.28 6.28
C ALA A 203 8.95 9.27 7.33
N ALA A 204 7.71 9.37 7.84
CA ALA A 204 7.14 8.39 8.77
C ALA A 204 6.87 7.03 8.09
N VAL A 205 6.29 7.03 6.89
CA VAL A 205 6.06 5.79 6.11
C VAL A 205 7.38 5.10 5.79
N ARG A 206 8.44 5.85 5.42
CA ARG A 206 9.79 5.29 5.21
C ARG A 206 10.37 4.63 6.45
N VAL A 207 10.12 5.20 7.62
CA VAL A 207 10.53 4.58 8.89
C VAL A 207 9.73 3.29 9.08
N ALA A 208 8.41 3.32 8.93
CA ALA A 208 7.56 2.15 9.06
C ALA A 208 7.98 1.00 8.12
N GLN A 209 8.29 1.29 6.85
CA GLN A 209 8.77 0.29 5.87
C GLN A 209 10.00 -0.51 6.34
N ARG A 210 10.83 0.05 7.23
CA ARG A 210 12.04 -0.63 7.76
C ARG A 210 11.75 -1.52 8.96
N HIS A 211 10.58 -1.38 9.57
CA HIS A 211 10.17 -2.11 10.77
C HIS A 211 9.00 -3.08 10.50
N VAL A 212 8.43 -3.09 9.30
CA VAL A 212 7.51 -4.13 8.85
C VAL A 212 8.33 -5.26 8.26
N THR A 213 8.12 -6.47 8.76
CA THR A 213 8.78 -7.72 8.33
C THR A 213 7.74 -8.81 8.16
N ASP A 214 8.12 -9.92 7.53
CA ASP A 214 7.22 -11.08 7.39
C ASP A 214 6.83 -11.71 8.73
N ASP A 215 7.64 -11.53 9.77
CA ASP A 215 7.36 -12.01 11.13
C ASP A 215 6.47 -11.05 11.96
N GLY A 216 6.08 -9.90 11.38
CA GLY A 216 5.33 -8.86 12.07
C GLY A 216 6.03 -7.50 12.08
N VAL A 217 5.60 -6.63 13.00
CA VAL A 217 6.13 -5.28 13.14
C VAL A 217 7.09 -5.20 14.34
N ASP A 218 8.29 -4.68 14.12
CA ASP A 218 9.20 -4.29 15.22
C ASP A 218 8.69 -3.02 15.89
N TRP A 219 7.67 -3.16 16.75
CA TRP A 219 7.01 -2.04 17.43
C TRP A 219 7.97 -1.24 18.33
N ALA A 220 8.96 -1.90 18.93
CA ALA A 220 9.93 -1.25 19.81
C ALA A 220 10.88 -0.35 19.01
N GLY A 221 11.49 -0.89 17.95
CA GLY A 221 12.34 -0.11 17.06
C GLY A 221 11.55 1.00 16.35
N LEU A 222 10.30 0.74 15.97
CA LEU A 222 9.41 1.72 15.37
C LEU A 222 9.12 2.91 16.32
N GLU A 223 8.83 2.64 17.59
CA GLU A 223 8.63 3.67 18.62
C GLU A 223 9.85 4.59 18.72
N ASP A 224 11.03 3.98 18.86
CA ASP A 224 12.30 4.69 18.98
C ASP A 224 12.60 5.52 17.71
N ALA A 225 12.39 4.94 16.52
CA ALA A 225 12.69 5.58 15.25
C ALA A 225 11.74 6.74 14.92
N LEU A 226 10.44 6.59 15.16
CA LEU A 226 9.46 7.66 14.90
C LEU A 226 9.62 8.85 15.84
N CYS A 227 10.02 8.58 17.09
CA CYS A 227 10.14 9.59 18.16
C CYS A 227 11.57 10.11 18.35
N ALA A 228 12.54 9.66 17.54
CA ALA A 228 13.94 10.04 17.66
C ALA A 228 14.13 11.56 17.47
N PRO A 229 14.72 12.27 18.45
CA PRO A 229 15.08 13.67 18.27
C PRO A 229 16.19 13.78 17.21
N GLY A 230 16.10 14.79 16.35
CA GLY A 230 17.05 14.97 15.25
C GLY A 230 16.79 14.12 14.02
N ARG A 231 15.64 13.43 13.93
CA ARG A 231 15.19 12.81 12.68
C ARG A 231 15.04 13.88 11.59
N GLU A 232 15.61 13.61 10.42
CA GLU A 232 15.62 14.54 9.29
C GLU A 232 14.62 14.11 8.20
N LEU A 233 14.04 15.11 7.53
CA LEU A 233 13.39 14.97 6.23
C LEU A 233 14.42 14.63 5.15
N GLY A 234 13.97 14.17 3.98
CA GLY A 234 14.85 13.89 2.85
C GLY A 234 15.70 15.07 2.38
N ASP A 235 15.27 16.30 2.66
CA ASP A 235 16.02 17.54 2.37
C ASP A 235 16.93 18.02 3.53
N GLY A 236 17.07 17.23 4.60
CA GLY A 236 17.94 17.51 5.73
C GLY A 236 17.32 18.40 6.83
N ARG A 237 16.11 18.91 6.65
CA ARG A 237 15.42 19.64 7.74
C ARG A 237 15.07 18.69 8.87
N ARG A 238 15.29 19.14 10.11
CA ARG A 238 14.96 18.39 11.32
C ARG A 238 13.47 18.48 11.65
N ILE A 239 12.83 17.32 11.82
CA ILE A 239 11.38 17.22 12.09
C ILE A 239 11.03 17.82 13.46
N ASP A 240 11.87 17.59 14.47
CA ASP A 240 11.66 18.16 15.80
C ASP A 240 11.72 19.70 15.80
N LEU A 241 12.51 20.29 14.89
CA LEU A 241 12.55 21.74 14.72
C LEU A 241 11.31 22.28 13.97
N LEU A 242 10.71 21.50 13.07
CA LEU A 242 9.46 21.89 12.38
C LEU A 242 8.30 22.01 13.37
N PHE A 243 8.21 21.11 14.34
CA PHE A 243 7.18 21.15 15.39
C PHE A 243 7.56 22.03 16.59
N GLY A 244 8.83 22.45 16.69
CA GLY A 244 9.30 23.39 17.71
C GLY A 244 8.99 22.94 19.14
N GLU A 245 8.43 23.83 19.95
CA GLU A 245 8.08 23.55 21.36
C GLU A 245 7.03 22.43 21.50
N SER A 246 6.21 22.18 20.48
CA SER A 246 5.20 21.12 20.47
C SER A 246 5.78 19.73 20.25
N TRP A 247 7.05 19.60 19.85
CA TRP A 247 7.65 18.30 19.52
C TRP A 247 7.49 17.26 20.65
N VAL A 248 7.62 17.66 21.91
CA VAL A 248 7.46 16.75 23.05
C VAL A 248 6.06 16.14 23.08
N GLY A 249 5.02 16.96 22.91
CA GLY A 249 3.63 16.49 22.86
C GLY A 249 3.36 15.63 21.63
N VAL A 250 3.92 16.00 20.47
CA VAL A 250 3.87 15.20 19.24
C VAL A 250 4.48 13.82 19.50
N ALA A 251 5.71 13.74 19.97
CA ALA A 251 6.39 12.48 20.24
C ALA A 251 5.66 11.63 21.29
N ASP A 252 5.10 12.23 22.34
CA ASP A 252 4.32 11.52 23.36
C ASP A 252 3.01 10.93 22.80
N SER A 253 2.32 11.66 21.93
CA SER A 253 1.11 11.18 21.27
C SER A 253 1.39 10.06 20.26
N VAL A 254 2.44 10.19 19.44
CA VAL A 254 2.92 9.16 18.50
C VAL A 254 3.31 7.90 19.27
N ARG A 255 4.09 8.04 20.35
CA ARG A 255 4.47 6.93 21.23
C ARG A 255 3.25 6.22 21.80
N SER A 256 2.23 6.97 22.20
CA SER A 256 0.98 6.40 22.73
C SER A 256 0.25 5.58 21.69
N GLN A 257 0.19 6.03 20.43
CA GLN A 257 -0.42 5.27 19.32
C GLN A 257 0.39 4.03 18.94
N VAL A 258 1.73 4.12 18.87
CA VAL A 258 2.59 2.95 18.61
C VAL A 258 2.39 1.89 19.70
N ARG A 259 2.38 2.28 20.97
CA ARG A 259 2.14 1.37 22.09
C ARG A 259 0.72 0.81 22.12
N LEU A 260 -0.26 1.56 21.61
CA LEU A 260 -1.64 1.08 21.48
C LEU A 260 -1.71 -0.06 20.46
N TRP A 261 -1.15 0.15 19.27
CA TRP A 261 -1.10 -0.89 18.24
C TRP A 261 -0.30 -2.11 18.66
N ARG A 262 0.84 -1.91 19.34
CA ARG A 262 1.59 -3.01 19.95
C ARG A 262 0.75 -3.84 20.91
N ARG A 263 -0.10 -3.21 21.75
CA ARG A 263 -1.00 -3.97 22.64
C ARG A 263 -2.06 -4.73 21.86
N PHE A 264 -2.60 -4.15 20.79
CA PHE A 264 -3.54 -4.89 19.94
C PHE A 264 -2.87 -6.11 19.30
N ASP A 265 -1.64 -5.94 18.83
CA ASP A 265 -0.82 -7.01 18.30
C ASP A 265 -0.53 -8.10 19.34
N ASP A 266 0.03 -7.73 20.49
CA ASP A 266 0.44 -8.66 21.54
C ASP A 266 -0.75 -9.37 22.23
N ASP A 267 -1.85 -8.65 22.51
CA ASP A 267 -2.91 -9.11 23.41
C ASP A 267 -4.22 -9.55 22.70
N LEU A 268 -4.48 -9.06 21.47
CA LEU A 268 -5.78 -9.21 20.80
C LEU A 268 -5.74 -9.91 19.44
N LEU A 269 -4.77 -9.61 18.60
CA LEU A 269 -4.74 -10.02 17.19
C LEU A 269 -3.65 -11.05 16.90
N GLY A 270 -2.44 -10.85 17.43
CA GLY A 270 -1.25 -11.53 16.93
C GLY A 270 -0.69 -10.91 15.65
N PRO A 271 0.58 -11.21 15.32
CA PRO A 271 1.33 -10.54 14.25
C PRO A 271 0.64 -10.62 12.89
N ASP A 272 0.25 -11.82 12.45
CA ASP A 272 -0.32 -12.02 11.12
C ASP A 272 -1.66 -11.28 10.93
N ALA A 273 -2.56 -11.39 11.91
CA ALA A 273 -3.85 -10.71 11.87
C ALA A 273 -3.68 -9.18 11.93
N THR A 274 -2.70 -8.68 12.69
CA THR A 274 -2.36 -7.26 12.73
C THR A 274 -1.83 -6.77 11.38
N LEU A 275 -0.93 -7.51 10.74
CA LEU A 275 -0.39 -7.17 9.42
C LEU A 275 -1.51 -7.09 8.37
N ILE A 276 -2.41 -8.07 8.34
CA ILE A 276 -3.55 -8.06 7.40
C ILE A 276 -4.48 -6.87 7.68
N LEU A 277 -4.82 -6.62 8.94
CA LEU A 277 -5.69 -5.51 9.31
C LEU A 277 -5.09 -4.14 8.95
N LEU A 278 -3.79 -3.96 9.20
CA LEU A 278 -3.07 -2.75 8.82
C LEU A 278 -3.01 -2.60 7.30
N SER A 279 -2.81 -3.70 6.55
CA SER A 279 -2.84 -3.69 5.09
C SER A 279 -4.19 -3.19 4.54
N ILE A 280 -5.32 -3.68 5.09
CA ILE A 280 -6.68 -3.19 4.77
C ILE A 280 -6.78 -1.68 5.05
N ALA A 281 -6.30 -1.25 6.21
CA ALA A 281 -6.36 0.14 6.63
C ALA A 281 -5.52 1.07 5.72
N GLY A 282 -4.35 0.58 5.27
CA GLY A 282 -3.43 1.27 4.37
C GLY A 282 -3.95 1.40 2.94
N ALA A 283 -4.83 0.51 2.51
CA ALA A 283 -5.53 0.59 1.22
C ALA A 283 -6.88 1.32 1.28
N SER A 284 -7.23 1.90 2.44
CA SER A 284 -8.49 2.63 2.58
C SER A 284 -8.55 3.85 1.66
N GLY A 285 -9.76 4.27 1.31
CA GLY A 285 -9.97 5.47 0.49
C GLY A 285 -9.38 6.76 1.08
N TYR A 286 -9.08 6.79 2.39
CA TYR A 286 -8.41 7.89 3.06
C TYR A 286 -6.91 7.95 2.72
N MET A 287 -6.24 6.80 2.57
CA MET A 287 -4.81 6.70 2.30
C MET A 287 -4.46 6.71 0.81
N ARG A 288 -5.44 6.67 -0.09
CA ARG A 288 -5.23 6.58 -1.54
C ARG A 288 -4.39 7.70 -2.17
N HIS A 289 -4.21 8.83 -1.48
CA HIS A 289 -3.39 9.96 -1.95
C HIS A 289 -1.97 9.98 -1.33
N TRP A 290 -1.64 9.01 -0.49
CA TRP A 290 -0.37 8.98 0.24
C TRP A 290 0.74 8.33 -0.58
N TRP A 291 1.95 8.83 -0.38
CA TRP A 291 3.17 8.19 -0.86
C TRP A 291 3.42 6.87 -0.11
N GLY A 292 3.87 5.84 -0.84
CA GLY A 292 4.17 4.51 -0.29
C GLY A 292 3.32 3.40 -0.89
N GLN A 293 2.30 3.75 -1.69
CA GLN A 293 1.51 2.80 -2.47
C GLN A 293 2.38 2.16 -3.56
N GLY A 294 2.17 0.88 -3.88
CA GLY A 294 2.84 0.21 -5.00
C GLY A 294 2.53 0.87 -6.35
N ARG A 295 1.35 1.49 -6.47
CA ARG A 295 0.95 2.31 -7.62
C ARG A 295 1.60 3.70 -7.71
N TRP A 296 2.28 4.17 -6.65
CA TRP A 296 2.75 5.55 -6.57
C TRP A 296 3.53 6.05 -7.80
N PRO A 297 4.50 5.29 -8.37
CA PRO A 297 5.21 5.73 -9.57
C PRO A 297 4.29 6.00 -10.76
N SER A 298 3.29 5.14 -10.98
CA SER A 298 2.31 5.28 -12.07
C SER A 298 1.37 6.47 -11.86
N ILE A 299 1.02 6.76 -10.61
CA ILE A 299 0.20 7.92 -10.22
C ILE A 299 0.95 9.21 -10.55
N VAL A 300 2.20 9.30 -10.09
CA VAL A 300 3.07 10.46 -10.34
C VAL A 300 3.31 10.65 -11.84
N GLU A 301 3.61 9.58 -12.57
CA GLU A 301 3.78 9.63 -14.02
C GLU A 301 2.53 10.21 -14.69
N THR A 302 1.36 9.66 -14.37
CA THR A 302 0.08 10.08 -14.95
C THR A 302 -0.19 11.56 -14.69
N VAL A 303 -0.08 12.00 -13.42
CA VAL A 303 -0.34 13.39 -13.02
C VAL A 303 0.63 14.35 -13.71
N THR A 304 1.93 14.04 -13.67
CA THR A 304 2.96 14.91 -14.22
C THR A 304 2.81 15.04 -15.74
N ARG A 305 2.53 13.94 -16.44
CA ARG A 305 2.31 13.96 -17.90
C ARG A 305 1.03 14.71 -18.28
N GLN A 306 -0.05 14.58 -17.50
CA GLN A 306 -1.29 15.34 -17.71
C GLN A 306 -1.05 16.85 -17.55
N LEU A 307 -0.34 17.26 -16.50
CA LEU A 307 0.02 18.65 -16.27
C LEU A 307 0.90 19.22 -17.39
N ALA A 308 1.93 18.48 -17.80
CA ALA A 308 2.79 18.87 -18.90
C ALA A 308 2.02 19.00 -20.23
N SER A 309 1.13 18.04 -20.52
CA SER A 309 0.29 18.06 -21.74
C SER A 309 -0.68 19.24 -21.77
N ALA A 310 -1.10 19.72 -20.60
CA ALA A 310 -1.91 20.92 -20.44
C ALA A 310 -1.10 22.23 -20.46
N GLY A 311 0.23 22.17 -20.67
CA GLY A 311 1.10 23.34 -20.70
C GLY A 311 1.39 23.94 -19.32
N VAL A 312 1.14 23.20 -18.24
CA VAL A 312 1.48 23.63 -16.88
C VAL A 312 2.96 23.31 -16.65
N ALA A 313 3.79 24.34 -16.71
CA ALA A 313 5.23 24.17 -16.51
C ALA A 313 5.53 23.76 -15.05
N PRO A 314 6.42 22.79 -14.82
CA PRO A 314 6.90 22.49 -13.48
C PRO A 314 7.84 23.60 -12.97
N PRO A 315 7.95 23.81 -11.66
CA PRO A 315 8.89 24.79 -11.09
C PRO A 315 10.36 24.37 -11.29
N PRO A 316 11.31 25.31 -11.15
CA PRO A 316 12.72 25.00 -11.13
C PRO A 316 13.10 23.94 -10.07
N PRO A 317 14.08 23.06 -10.35
CA PRO A 317 14.89 23.00 -11.57
C PRO A 317 14.28 22.17 -12.72
N TYR A 318 13.02 21.74 -12.61
CA TYR A 318 12.43 20.77 -13.54
C TYR A 318 11.88 21.40 -14.83
N ASP A 319 11.76 22.72 -14.87
CA ASP A 319 11.57 23.49 -16.10
C ASP A 319 12.72 23.25 -17.10
N GLU A 320 13.95 23.07 -16.61
CA GLU A 320 15.13 22.75 -17.41
C GLU A 320 15.44 21.24 -17.47
N LEU A 321 15.31 20.52 -16.34
CA LEU A 321 15.63 19.09 -16.26
C LEU A 321 14.59 18.19 -16.94
N GLY A 322 13.37 18.69 -17.14
CA GLY A 322 12.30 18.02 -17.86
C GLY A 322 11.45 17.05 -17.03
N VAL A 323 10.32 16.67 -17.62
CA VAL A 323 9.27 15.84 -17.00
C VAL A 323 9.76 14.45 -16.58
N GLU A 324 10.59 13.79 -17.40
CA GLU A 324 11.07 12.44 -17.05
C GLU A 324 11.90 12.44 -15.76
N ARG A 325 12.69 13.50 -15.55
CA ARG A 325 13.46 13.64 -14.31
C ARG A 325 12.54 13.93 -13.12
N LEU A 326 11.52 14.76 -13.32
CA LEU A 326 10.52 15.06 -12.29
C LEU A 326 9.75 13.81 -11.86
N VAL A 327 9.29 13.00 -12.81
CA VAL A 327 8.57 11.75 -12.52
C VAL A 327 9.43 10.81 -11.69
N ARG A 328 10.71 10.62 -12.05
CA ARG A 328 11.63 9.80 -11.27
C ARG A 328 11.78 10.31 -9.84
N ASP A 329 12.13 11.58 -9.67
CA ASP A 329 12.44 12.14 -8.36
C ASP A 329 11.19 12.17 -7.44
N LEU A 330 9.99 12.42 -7.99
CA LEU A 330 8.72 12.32 -7.25
C LEU A 330 8.27 10.89 -6.95
N SER A 331 8.67 9.91 -7.76
CA SER A 331 8.38 8.49 -7.52
C SER A 331 9.26 7.95 -6.38
N ASP A 332 10.58 8.18 -6.50
CA ASP A 332 11.58 7.57 -5.62
C ASP A 332 11.68 8.30 -4.28
N ALA A 333 11.69 9.63 -4.30
CA ALA A 333 11.98 10.46 -3.14
C ALA A 333 11.31 11.84 -3.18
N PRO A 334 9.96 11.91 -3.14
CA PRO A 334 9.25 13.19 -3.16
C PRO A 334 9.58 14.08 -1.96
N ASP A 335 10.03 13.51 -0.85
CA ASP A 335 10.49 14.28 0.31
C ASP A 335 11.82 15.02 0.08
N ARG A 336 12.54 14.72 -0.99
CA ARG A 336 13.80 15.36 -1.39
C ARG A 336 13.63 16.46 -2.44
N VAL A 337 12.48 16.54 -3.11
CA VAL A 337 12.25 17.60 -4.09
C VAL A 337 12.03 18.95 -3.38
N PRO A 338 12.29 20.09 -4.03
CA PRO A 338 12.00 21.40 -3.46
C PRO A 338 10.52 21.54 -3.06
N ASP A 339 10.23 22.30 -2.00
CA ASP A 339 8.87 22.47 -1.48
C ASP A 339 7.90 23.02 -2.54
N GLU A 340 8.38 23.95 -3.37
CA GLU A 340 7.60 24.50 -4.49
C GLU A 340 7.21 23.43 -5.51
N VAL A 341 8.11 22.49 -5.81
CA VAL A 341 7.88 21.40 -6.75
C VAL A 341 6.87 20.39 -6.17
N LEU A 342 7.03 20.01 -4.91
CA LEU A 342 6.06 19.12 -4.25
C LEU A 342 4.69 19.79 -4.11
N GLY A 343 4.66 21.08 -3.75
CA GLY A 343 3.44 21.89 -3.71
C GLY A 343 2.73 21.95 -5.06
N TRP A 344 3.50 22.17 -6.14
CA TRP A 344 2.98 22.13 -7.52
C TRP A 344 2.39 20.77 -7.89
N ALA A 345 3.02 19.66 -7.48
CA ALA A 345 2.51 18.33 -7.78
C ALA A 345 1.22 18.01 -7.00
N ILE A 346 1.11 18.49 -5.75
CA ILE A 346 -0.07 18.29 -4.89
C ILE A 346 -1.24 19.15 -5.37
N ASP A 347 -1.02 20.47 -5.50
CA ASP A 347 -2.01 21.48 -5.86
C ASP A 347 -1.47 22.39 -6.97
N PRO A 348 -1.48 21.94 -8.24
CA PRO A 348 -0.98 22.73 -9.35
C PRO A 348 -1.80 24.01 -9.53
N PRO A 349 -1.19 25.13 -9.95
CA PRO A 349 -1.85 26.43 -10.08
C PRO A 349 -2.72 26.49 -11.35
N VAL A 350 -3.76 25.68 -11.41
CA VAL A 350 -4.69 25.57 -12.55
C VAL A 350 -6.10 26.01 -12.19
N PRO A 351 -6.93 26.39 -13.19
CA PRO A 351 -8.36 26.63 -12.98
C PRO A 351 -9.10 25.41 -12.40
N LEU A 352 -10.30 25.65 -11.87
CA LEU A 352 -11.14 24.60 -11.27
C LEU A 352 -11.51 23.47 -12.25
N ASP A 353 -11.48 23.70 -13.55
CA ASP A 353 -11.73 22.71 -14.61
C ASP A 353 -10.44 22.16 -15.26
N GLY A 354 -9.28 22.56 -14.76
CA GLY A 354 -7.97 22.10 -15.23
C GLY A 354 -7.55 20.72 -14.70
N PRO A 355 -6.40 20.21 -15.17
CA PRO A 355 -5.83 18.93 -14.70
C PRO A 355 -5.55 18.96 -13.20
N ARG A 356 -5.93 17.88 -12.49
CA ARG A 356 -5.78 17.80 -11.04
C ARG A 356 -4.38 17.32 -10.64
N GLY A 357 -3.86 17.87 -9.55
CA GLY A 357 -2.68 17.34 -8.87
C GLY A 357 -2.98 16.09 -8.02
N LEU A 358 -1.96 15.62 -7.30
CA LEU A 358 -2.00 14.39 -6.50
C LEU A 358 -3.16 14.36 -5.49
N ARG A 359 -3.58 15.52 -4.97
CA ARG A 359 -4.67 15.59 -3.97
C ARG A 359 -6.05 15.20 -4.54
N MET A 360 -6.32 15.54 -5.80
CA MET A 360 -7.67 15.50 -6.36
C MET A 360 -7.76 14.72 -7.69
N THR A 361 -6.68 14.05 -8.10
CA THR A 361 -6.64 13.28 -9.34
C THR A 361 -7.35 11.93 -9.20
N ASP A 362 -8.06 11.52 -10.26
CA ASP A 362 -8.65 10.19 -10.34
C ASP A 362 -7.59 9.09 -10.47
N ALA A 363 -6.35 9.43 -10.84
CA ALA A 363 -5.24 8.47 -10.92
C ALA A 363 -4.97 7.76 -9.57
N THR A 364 -5.28 8.43 -8.46
CA THR A 364 -5.17 7.87 -7.10
C THR A 364 -6.33 6.95 -6.72
N SER A 365 -7.38 6.89 -7.54
CA SER A 365 -8.46 5.93 -7.31
C SER A 365 -7.92 4.52 -7.43
N PRO A 366 -8.30 3.60 -6.52
CA PRO A 366 -7.85 2.22 -6.55
C PRO A 366 -8.32 1.52 -7.82
N ILE A 367 -7.56 0.52 -8.27
CA ILE A 367 -8.01 -0.38 -9.33
C ILE A 367 -8.96 -1.38 -8.69
N ILE A 368 -10.18 -1.42 -9.21
CA ILE A 368 -11.24 -2.29 -8.69
C ILE A 368 -11.31 -3.55 -9.57
N ARG A 369 -11.29 -4.71 -8.93
CA ARG A 369 -11.37 -6.04 -9.54
C ARG A 369 -12.74 -6.65 -9.34
N LYS A 370 -13.14 -7.51 -10.26
CA LYS A 370 -14.42 -8.23 -10.15
C LYS A 370 -14.23 -9.54 -9.40
N PHE A 371 -15.12 -9.81 -8.46
CA PHE A 371 -15.25 -11.13 -7.86
C PHE A 371 -16.51 -11.83 -8.38
N PHE A 372 -16.41 -13.15 -8.52
CA PHE A 372 -17.45 -13.98 -9.12
C PHE A 372 -18.14 -14.91 -8.13
N ALA A 373 -17.73 -14.86 -6.84
CA ALA A 373 -18.14 -15.72 -5.73
C ALA A 373 -19.25 -16.68 -6.10
N ALA A 374 -18.89 -17.95 -6.29
CA ALA A 374 -19.86 -19.02 -6.45
C ALA A 374 -20.92 -18.85 -5.37
N THR A 375 -22.20 -18.84 -5.76
CA THR A 375 -23.32 -18.85 -4.82
C THR A 375 -22.99 -19.85 -3.71
N ALA A 376 -22.84 -19.36 -2.48
CA ALA A 376 -22.57 -20.22 -1.33
C ALA A 376 -23.59 -21.39 -1.35
N PRO A 377 -23.14 -22.64 -1.17
CA PRO A 377 -24.03 -23.81 -1.22
C PRO A 377 -25.18 -23.75 -0.21
#